data_AF-A0A0S7X358-F1
#
_entry.id   AF-A0A0S7X358-F1
#
_cell.length_a   1.000
_cell.length_b   1.000
_cell.length_c   1.000
_cell.angle_alpha   90.00
_cell.angle_beta   90.00
_cell.angle_gamma   90.00
#
_symmetry.space_group_name_H-M   'P 1'
#
loop_
_entity.id
_entity.type
_entity.pdbx_description
1 polymer ?
#
loop_
_entity_poly.entity_id
_entity_poly.type
_entity_poly.pdbx_seq_one_letter_code
_entity_poly.pdbx_strand_id
1 'polypeptide(L)'
;MKRKSTFTTRRGENVGPTDEKEETEMRHFYKLASVIAVLFIWAGAAQGDPDTFSIDRDSEAAIAKDLLPPDILTPGPTINVPLESLGLSWDEDLGTGDDLNALSAGLDSFARPPVFFFSVDRDSVGIDGNPQTPIVSDVFEEAASGQAAGDVFVTIYGHPGVPIWSAPVGQNMLHINQSELGLFPAILQTQDYTGQDIIDDLDALNFTEFDMDGNGSPDVNVYFSLDSLSTSLGTLGATADDILLFAPGAASAVIFADGDNDIGLQEGDDLDALVLLDLGTRGEIDQFGDRAFFSLAPGSPTLVANGYSPADIFYTNFNGTYVREFTAAQLGLLATDDVDALEAEPGAYVPEPQTLFLVGTGALLLIGVIRRKRMK
;
A
#
# COMPACT_ATOMS: atom_id res chain seq x y z
N MET A 1 21.71 -33.71 -62.67
CA MET A 1 20.22 -33.66 -62.50
C MET A 1 19.83 -32.26 -62.01
N LYS A 2 19.23 -31.42 -62.87
CA LYS A 2 18.68 -30.10 -62.51
C LYS A 2 17.15 -30.20 -62.59
N ARG A 3 16.43 -30.04 -61.47
CA ARG A 3 14.95 -29.94 -61.48
C ARG A 3 14.56 -28.46 -61.62
N LYS A 4 13.86 -28.14 -62.71
CA LYS A 4 13.16 -26.86 -62.90
C LYS A 4 11.83 -26.93 -62.12
N SER A 5 11.65 -26.00 -61.18
CA SER A 5 10.37 -25.75 -60.51
C SER A 5 9.62 -24.69 -61.32
N THR A 6 8.41 -25.03 -61.75
CA THR A 6 7.51 -24.15 -62.51
C THR A 6 6.57 -23.48 -61.53
N PHE A 7 6.71 -22.17 -61.35
CA PHE A 7 5.86 -21.36 -60.49
C PHE A 7 4.65 -20.87 -61.30
N THR A 8 3.45 -21.33 -60.94
CA THR A 8 2.20 -20.97 -61.62
C THR A 8 1.54 -19.81 -60.88
N THR A 9 1.61 -18.60 -61.43
CA THR A 9 0.96 -17.40 -60.88
C THR A 9 -0.56 -17.51 -61.07
N ARG A 10 -1.31 -17.65 -59.96
CA ARG A 10 -2.78 -17.60 -59.97
C ARG A 10 -3.24 -16.14 -60.11
N ARG A 11 -4.21 -15.97 -61.02
CA ARG A 11 -4.84 -14.73 -61.48
C ARG A 11 -5.78 -14.19 -60.40
N GLY A 12 -5.72 -12.88 -60.15
CA GLY A 12 -6.45 -12.19 -59.08
C GLY A 12 -7.97 -12.31 -59.19
N GLU A 13 -8.58 -12.63 -58.06
CA GLU A 13 -10.02 -12.50 -57.82
C GLU A 13 -10.32 -11.05 -57.45
N ASN A 14 -11.33 -10.47 -58.11
CA ASN A 14 -11.84 -9.13 -57.82
C ASN A 14 -12.51 -9.15 -56.45
N VAL A 15 -11.83 -8.62 -55.44
CA VAL A 15 -12.42 -8.28 -54.14
C VAL A 15 -13.30 -7.05 -54.35
N GLY A 16 -14.60 -7.20 -54.10
CA GLY A 16 -15.58 -6.12 -54.28
C GLY A 16 -15.45 -5.03 -53.21
N PRO A 17 -15.93 -3.79 -53.47
CA PRO A 17 -15.75 -2.61 -52.62
C PRO A 17 -16.54 -2.63 -51.29
N THR A 18 -17.06 -3.79 -50.85
CA THR A 18 -17.79 -3.94 -49.59
C THR A 18 -16.88 -4.20 -48.39
N ASP A 19 -15.65 -4.68 -48.59
CA ASP A 19 -14.73 -5.06 -47.50
C ASP A 19 -14.15 -3.85 -46.74
N GLU A 20 -13.83 -2.75 -47.43
CA GLU A 20 -13.14 -1.61 -46.80
C GLU A 20 -14.02 -0.88 -45.76
N LYS A 21 -15.34 -0.85 -45.98
CA LYS A 21 -16.26 -0.20 -45.06
C LYS A 21 -16.45 -1.02 -43.79
N GLU A 22 -16.59 -2.33 -43.90
CA GLU A 22 -16.71 -3.22 -42.75
C GLU A 22 -15.41 -3.27 -41.93
N GLU A 23 -14.25 -3.25 -42.60
CA GLU A 23 -12.96 -3.19 -41.92
C GLU A 23 -12.78 -1.87 -41.16
N THR A 24 -13.21 -0.75 -41.74
CA THR A 24 -13.14 0.56 -41.08
C THR A 24 -14.06 0.64 -39.87
N GLU A 25 -15.30 0.13 -39.97
CA GLU A 25 -16.25 0.08 -38.86
C GLU A 25 -15.75 -0.83 -37.72
N MET A 26 -15.15 -1.98 -38.05
CA MET A 26 -14.50 -2.86 -37.06
C MET A 26 -13.33 -2.18 -36.36
N ARG A 27 -12.45 -1.48 -37.08
CA ARG A 27 -11.32 -0.75 -36.46
C ARG A 27 -11.78 0.34 -35.49
N HIS A 28 -12.85 1.07 -35.82
CA HIS A 28 -13.41 2.08 -34.91
C HIS A 28 -14.05 1.43 -33.68
N PHE A 29 -14.72 0.30 -33.86
CA PHE A 29 -15.30 -0.45 -32.76
C PHE A 29 -14.24 -0.99 -31.79
N TYR A 30 -13.15 -1.58 -32.29
CA TYR A 30 -12.04 -2.04 -31.44
C TYR A 30 -11.40 -0.89 -30.67
N LYS A 31 -11.16 0.26 -31.32
CA LYS A 31 -10.63 1.45 -30.64
C LYS A 31 -11.56 1.94 -29.53
N LEU A 32 -12.87 2.00 -29.80
CA LEU A 32 -13.85 2.43 -28.79
C LEU A 32 -13.93 1.45 -27.61
N ALA A 33 -13.92 0.14 -27.88
CA ALA A 33 -13.93 -0.88 -26.83
C ALA A 33 -12.65 -0.82 -25.96
N SER A 34 -11.48 -0.59 -26.56
CA SER A 34 -10.23 -0.40 -25.83
C SER A 34 -10.25 0.85 -24.95
N VAL A 35 -10.77 1.98 -25.47
CA VAL A 35 -10.90 3.22 -24.68
C VAL A 35 -11.88 3.04 -23.52
N ILE A 36 -13.01 2.37 -23.76
CA ILE A 36 -13.99 2.08 -22.71
C ILE A 36 -13.39 1.16 -21.63
N ALA A 37 -12.62 0.14 -22.01
CA ALA A 37 -11.96 -0.73 -21.04
C ALA A 37 -10.94 0.02 -20.16
N VAL A 38 -10.14 0.91 -20.75
CA VAL A 38 -9.21 1.77 -20.00
C VAL A 38 -9.97 2.70 -19.05
N LEU A 39 -11.08 3.31 -19.50
CA LEU A 39 -11.90 4.18 -18.66
C LEU A 39 -12.59 3.43 -17.51
N PHE A 40 -13.01 2.17 -17.69
CA PHE A 40 -13.58 1.36 -16.61
C PHE A 40 -12.55 0.90 -15.59
N ILE A 41 -11.30 0.64 -16.02
CA ILE A 41 -10.19 0.34 -15.09
C ILE A 41 -9.89 1.58 -14.24
N TRP A 42 -9.88 2.76 -14.85
CA TRP A 42 -9.65 4.02 -14.15
C TRP A 42 -10.84 4.46 -13.26
N ALA A 43 -12.08 4.23 -13.68
CA ALA A 43 -13.26 4.66 -12.92
C ALA A 43 -13.67 3.67 -11.80
N GLY A 44 -13.12 2.46 -11.79
CA GLY A 44 -13.39 1.44 -10.77
C GLY A 44 -12.43 1.49 -9.57
N ALA A 45 -11.26 2.11 -9.74
CA ALA A 45 -10.40 2.49 -8.64
C ALA A 45 -10.87 3.86 -8.13
N ALA A 46 -11.93 3.87 -7.31
CA ALA A 46 -12.01 4.93 -6.32
C ALA A 46 -10.83 4.66 -5.38
N GLN A 47 -9.67 5.26 -5.67
CA GLN A 47 -8.56 5.30 -4.72
C GLN A 47 -9.12 6.00 -3.49
N GLY A 48 -9.18 5.29 -2.36
CA GLY A 48 -9.31 5.95 -1.08
C GLY A 48 -8.06 6.81 -0.93
N ASP A 49 -8.24 8.12 -0.78
CA ASP A 49 -7.19 8.90 -0.16
C ASP A 49 -7.05 8.39 1.28
N PRO A 50 -5.86 8.39 1.89
CA PRO A 50 -5.71 7.99 3.27
C PRO A 50 -6.63 8.83 4.14
N ASP A 51 -7.46 8.12 4.90
CA ASP A 51 -8.29 8.77 5.90
C ASP A 51 -7.43 9.14 7.11
N THR A 52 -6.46 8.29 7.48
CA THR A 52 -5.63 8.51 8.67
C THR A 52 -4.16 8.07 8.56
N PHE A 53 -3.31 8.70 9.37
CA PHE A 53 -1.88 8.40 9.49
C PHE A 53 -1.31 8.86 10.85
N SER A 54 -0.11 8.41 11.20
CA SER A 54 0.74 8.99 12.27
C SER A 54 2.05 9.50 11.67
N ILE A 55 2.85 10.18 12.50
CA ILE A 55 4.13 10.76 12.10
C ILE A 55 5.24 10.23 13.01
N ASP A 56 6.47 10.20 12.51
CA ASP A 56 7.65 9.84 13.31
C ASP A 56 7.96 10.85 14.40
N ARG A 57 8.60 10.37 15.46
CA ARG A 57 9.16 11.20 16.53
C ARG A 57 10.18 12.22 16.08
N ASP A 58 10.94 11.98 15.02
CA ASP A 58 11.88 12.95 14.47
C ASP A 58 11.21 13.90 13.45
N SER A 59 9.87 13.93 13.35
CA SER A 59 9.09 14.90 12.56
C SER A 59 8.99 16.27 13.27
N GLU A 60 10.14 16.93 13.46
CA GLU A 60 10.24 18.17 14.25
C GLU A 60 9.28 19.28 13.78
N ALA A 61 9.00 19.35 12.48
CA ALA A 61 8.19 20.42 11.90
C ALA A 61 6.68 20.23 12.17
N ALA A 62 6.20 18.99 12.15
CA ALA A 62 4.87 18.62 12.62
C ALA A 62 4.74 18.79 14.15
N ILE A 63 5.73 18.37 14.93
CA ILE A 63 5.75 18.56 16.40
C ILE A 63 5.67 20.04 16.78
N ALA A 64 6.34 20.92 16.04
CA ALA A 64 6.24 22.37 16.24
C ALA A 64 4.84 22.97 15.99
N LYS A 65 3.90 22.18 15.44
CA LYS A 65 2.48 22.53 15.26
C LYS A 65 1.56 21.84 16.27
N ASP A 66 2.11 21.28 17.34
CA ASP A 66 1.37 20.49 18.34
C ASP A 66 0.71 19.23 17.73
N LEU A 67 1.36 18.62 16.73
CA LEU A 67 1.01 17.29 16.22
C LEU A 67 2.01 16.31 16.80
N LEU A 68 1.55 15.35 17.58
CA LEU A 68 2.43 14.46 18.33
C LEU A 68 2.52 13.10 17.61
N PRO A 69 3.66 12.40 17.69
CA PRO A 69 3.83 11.11 17.01
C PRO A 69 2.72 10.07 17.29
N PRO A 70 2.19 9.96 18.52
CA PRO A 70 1.11 9.00 18.79
C PRO A 70 -0.30 9.50 18.45
N ASP A 71 -0.44 10.70 17.90
CA ASP A 71 -1.74 11.17 17.41
C ASP A 71 -2.08 10.45 16.10
N ILE A 72 -3.35 10.07 15.94
CA ILE A 72 -3.88 9.66 14.64
C ILE A 72 -4.40 10.93 13.96
N LEU A 73 -3.82 11.25 12.81
CA LEU A 73 -4.09 12.46 12.03
C LEU A 73 -4.92 12.14 10.79
N THR A 74 -5.66 13.11 10.26
CA THR A 74 -6.24 13.09 8.89
C THR A 74 -5.53 14.11 8.00
N PRO A 75 -5.61 13.99 6.66
CA PRO A 75 -5.01 14.97 5.74
C PRO A 75 -5.44 16.41 6.05
N GLY A 76 -4.49 17.33 6.19
CA GLY A 76 -4.80 18.69 6.65
C GLY A 76 -3.68 19.38 7.43
N PRO A 77 -2.78 18.64 8.08
CA PRO A 77 -3.05 17.60 9.06
C PRO A 77 -4.04 18.08 10.14
N THR A 78 -5.00 17.25 10.55
CA THR A 78 -5.83 17.52 11.74
C THR A 78 -5.89 16.30 12.64
N ILE A 79 -5.84 16.50 13.95
CA ILE A 79 -5.94 15.41 14.92
C ILE A 79 -7.33 14.75 14.79
N ASN A 80 -7.36 13.48 14.39
CA ASN A 80 -8.55 12.62 14.36
C ASN A 80 -8.76 11.96 15.72
N VAL A 81 -7.73 11.27 16.22
CA VAL A 81 -7.72 10.69 17.56
C VAL A 81 -6.46 11.17 18.29
N PRO A 82 -6.59 11.99 19.34
CA PRO A 82 -5.46 12.40 20.15
C PRO A 82 -4.92 11.22 20.96
N LEU A 83 -3.61 11.22 21.22
CA LEU A 83 -2.92 10.15 21.93
C LEU A 83 -3.55 9.76 23.28
N GLU A 84 -4.11 10.72 24.03
CA GLU A 84 -4.71 10.41 25.35
C GLU A 84 -5.98 9.57 25.22
N SER A 85 -6.67 9.63 24.08
CA SER A 85 -7.83 8.80 23.79
C SER A 85 -7.45 7.33 23.60
N LEU A 86 -6.19 7.03 23.26
CA LEU A 86 -5.64 5.68 23.20
C LEU A 86 -4.98 5.23 24.51
N GLY A 87 -4.90 6.14 25.49
CA GLY A 87 -4.18 5.91 26.75
C GLY A 87 -2.66 5.98 26.61
N LEU A 88 -2.17 6.65 25.56
CA LEU A 88 -0.77 6.91 25.31
C LEU A 88 -0.35 8.23 25.97
N SER A 89 0.95 8.54 25.95
CA SER A 89 1.51 9.74 26.57
C SER A 89 2.70 10.30 25.80
N TRP A 90 2.85 11.62 25.87
CA TRP A 90 3.98 12.35 25.31
C TRP A 90 4.48 13.42 26.29
N ASP A 91 5.80 13.49 26.48
CA ASP A 91 6.48 14.53 27.26
C ASP A 91 7.17 15.51 26.31
N GLU A 92 6.51 16.63 26.03
CA GLU A 92 7.00 17.69 25.15
C GLU A 92 8.33 18.30 25.64
N ASP A 93 8.55 18.36 26.95
CA ASP A 93 9.78 18.97 27.51
C ASP A 93 11.00 18.08 27.26
N LEU A 94 10.79 16.77 27.14
CA LEU A 94 11.84 15.79 26.92
C LEU A 94 11.93 15.33 25.45
N GLY A 95 10.89 15.56 24.64
CA GLY A 95 10.78 14.97 23.30
C GLY A 95 10.75 13.45 23.37
N THR A 96 10.13 12.91 24.42
CA THR A 96 10.04 11.47 24.67
C THR A 96 8.61 11.11 24.99
N GLY A 97 8.16 9.96 24.53
CA GLY A 97 6.82 9.49 24.81
C GLY A 97 6.59 8.14 24.17
N ASP A 98 5.34 7.88 23.85
CA ASP A 98 4.97 6.82 22.92
C ASP A 98 5.22 7.26 21.49
N ASP A 99 5.25 6.31 20.57
CA ASP A 99 5.44 6.50 19.14
C ASP A 99 4.66 5.42 18.39
N LEU A 100 3.87 5.78 17.38
CA LEU A 100 2.99 4.84 16.67
C LEU A 100 3.65 4.37 15.37
N ASN A 101 4.26 3.18 15.40
CA ASN A 101 4.98 2.60 14.25
C ASN A 101 4.09 1.75 13.33
N ALA A 102 2.85 1.47 13.72
CA ALA A 102 1.94 0.74 12.85
C ALA A 102 0.49 1.00 13.23
N LEU A 103 -0.41 0.98 12.25
CA LEU A 103 -1.82 1.32 12.45
C LEU A 103 -2.72 0.51 11.52
N SER A 104 -3.79 -0.05 12.07
CA SER A 104 -4.83 -0.73 11.31
C SER A 104 -6.20 -0.63 11.98
N ALA A 105 -7.27 -0.61 11.18
CA ALA A 105 -8.65 -0.77 11.65
C ALA A 105 -9.09 -2.23 11.79
N GLY A 106 -8.22 -3.20 11.44
CA GLY A 106 -8.53 -4.63 11.42
C GLY A 106 -9.53 -5.03 10.33
N LEU A 107 -9.76 -4.15 9.34
CA LEU A 107 -10.72 -4.34 8.25
C LEU A 107 -10.05 -4.38 6.88
N ASP A 108 -8.73 -4.50 6.85
CA ASP A 108 -7.94 -4.30 5.66
C ASP A 108 -8.14 -5.43 4.64
N SER A 109 -7.86 -5.15 3.37
CA SER A 109 -8.19 -6.06 2.29
C SER A 109 -7.07 -7.05 2.00
N PHE A 110 -7.34 -8.34 2.21
CA PHE A 110 -6.42 -9.43 1.84
C PHE A 110 -6.76 -10.05 0.47
N ALA A 111 -7.26 -9.25 -0.47
CA ALA A 111 -7.43 -9.71 -1.84
C ALA A 111 -6.09 -10.17 -2.42
N ARG A 112 -6.11 -11.14 -3.34
CA ARG A 112 -4.88 -11.67 -3.95
C ARG A 112 -4.83 -11.36 -5.46
N PRO A 113 -3.76 -10.71 -5.96
CA PRO A 113 -2.69 -10.06 -5.18
C PRO A 113 -3.19 -8.78 -4.47
N PRO A 114 -2.65 -8.45 -3.28
CA PRO A 114 -2.91 -7.16 -2.64
C PRO A 114 -2.24 -6.04 -3.44
N VAL A 115 -2.78 -4.82 -3.37
CA VAL A 115 -2.06 -3.61 -3.77
C VAL A 115 -1.66 -2.92 -2.48
N PHE A 116 -0.36 -2.86 -2.22
CA PHE A 116 0.16 -2.14 -1.07
C PHE A 116 0.36 -0.67 -1.39
N PHE A 117 -0.07 0.14 -0.44
CA PHE A 117 0.36 1.50 -0.25
C PHE A 117 1.35 1.51 0.91
N PHE A 118 2.44 2.25 0.80
CA PHE A 118 3.48 2.24 1.82
C PHE A 118 4.21 3.58 1.88
N SER A 119 4.74 3.90 3.05
CA SER A 119 5.78 4.93 3.24
C SER A 119 7.12 4.25 3.51
N VAL A 120 8.20 5.03 3.53
CA VAL A 120 9.56 4.60 3.80
C VAL A 120 10.26 5.63 4.67
N ASP A 121 11.25 5.25 5.47
CA ASP A 121 12.03 6.19 6.28
C ASP A 121 12.78 7.27 5.48
N ARG A 122 13.28 8.28 6.19
CA ARG A 122 14.16 9.33 5.65
C ARG A 122 15.44 8.85 4.98
N ASP A 123 15.99 7.72 5.38
CA ASP A 123 17.26 7.21 4.86
C ASP A 123 17.07 6.30 3.63
N SER A 124 15.82 5.96 3.30
CA SER A 124 15.46 5.14 2.15
C SER A 124 15.74 5.82 0.82
N VAL A 125 16.26 5.03 -0.13
CA VAL A 125 16.75 5.54 -1.42
C VAL A 125 15.98 4.96 -2.60
N GLY A 126 15.41 3.77 -2.49
CA GLY A 126 14.78 3.09 -3.62
C GLY A 126 15.78 2.55 -4.65
N ILE A 127 15.30 1.71 -5.56
CA ILE A 127 16.09 1.16 -6.66
C ILE A 127 16.23 2.18 -7.80
N ASP A 128 17.46 2.63 -8.05
CA ASP A 128 17.81 3.31 -9.30
C ASP A 128 17.51 2.40 -10.50
N GLY A 129 16.69 2.88 -11.43
CA GLY A 129 16.28 2.12 -12.60
C GLY A 129 17.49 1.54 -13.34
N ASN A 130 17.53 0.23 -13.54
CA ASN A 130 18.61 -0.38 -14.31
C ASN A 130 18.58 0.17 -15.76
N PRO A 131 19.72 0.54 -16.37
CA PRO A 131 19.76 0.96 -17.78
C PRO A 131 19.13 -0.02 -18.79
N GLN A 132 18.92 -1.28 -18.43
CA GLN A 132 18.19 -2.27 -19.24
C GLN A 132 16.67 -2.26 -19.03
N THR A 133 16.19 -1.75 -17.90
CA THR A 133 14.78 -1.55 -17.53
C THR A 133 14.65 -0.14 -16.97
N PRO A 134 14.49 0.88 -17.83
CA PRO A 134 14.61 2.30 -17.48
C PRO A 134 13.43 2.83 -16.65
N ILE A 135 12.74 1.94 -15.94
CA ILE A 135 11.67 2.31 -15.04
C ILE A 135 12.34 2.42 -13.67
N VAL A 136 12.44 3.66 -13.21
CA VAL A 136 12.96 4.07 -11.91
C VAL A 136 11.80 3.94 -10.91
N SER A 137 12.07 3.58 -9.66
CA SER A 137 11.04 3.68 -8.62
C SER A 137 10.79 5.15 -8.28
N ASP A 138 9.54 5.54 -8.06
CA ASP A 138 9.23 6.90 -7.66
C ASP A 138 9.85 7.22 -6.28
N VAL A 139 10.00 6.22 -5.39
CA VAL A 139 10.81 6.36 -4.15
C VAL A 139 12.21 6.90 -4.45
N PHE A 140 12.88 6.42 -5.50
CA PHE A 140 14.21 6.91 -5.85
C PHE A 140 14.19 8.36 -6.37
N GLU A 141 13.15 8.74 -7.10
CA GLU A 141 13.00 10.12 -7.58
C GLU A 141 12.71 11.09 -6.42
N GLU A 142 11.86 10.69 -5.47
CA GLU A 142 11.49 11.50 -4.30
C GLU A 142 12.60 11.54 -3.24
N ALA A 143 13.30 10.42 -3.00
CA ALA A 143 14.46 10.36 -2.10
C ALA A 143 15.61 11.26 -2.59
N ALA A 144 15.83 11.34 -3.91
CA ALA A 144 16.81 12.26 -4.49
C ALA A 144 16.49 13.75 -4.20
N SER A 145 15.25 14.04 -3.82
CA SER A 145 14.75 15.36 -3.42
C SER A 145 14.52 15.49 -1.91
N GLY A 146 14.80 14.43 -1.12
CA GLY A 146 14.57 14.37 0.33
C GLY A 146 13.09 14.34 0.71
N GLN A 147 12.22 13.82 -0.15
CA GLN A 147 10.76 13.89 0.05
C GLN A 147 10.11 12.55 0.43
N ALA A 148 10.82 11.44 0.22
CA ALA A 148 10.24 10.10 0.30
C ALA A 148 9.60 9.76 1.66
N ALA A 149 10.21 10.22 2.76
CA ALA A 149 9.76 10.01 4.14
C ALA A 149 8.25 10.24 4.39
N GLY A 150 7.73 11.36 3.88
CA GLY A 150 6.32 11.72 4.09
C GLY A 150 5.39 11.31 2.96
N ASP A 151 5.91 10.67 1.91
CA ASP A 151 5.19 10.34 0.69
C ASP A 151 4.61 8.92 0.78
N VAL A 152 3.39 8.72 0.25
CA VAL A 152 2.81 7.38 0.13
C VAL A 152 3.01 6.88 -1.29
N PHE A 153 3.63 5.71 -1.41
CA PHE A 153 3.87 5.01 -2.67
C PHE A 153 2.93 3.83 -2.84
N VAL A 154 2.64 3.46 -4.08
CA VAL A 154 1.83 2.29 -4.42
C VAL A 154 2.62 1.28 -5.24
N THR A 155 2.49 0.02 -4.87
CA THR A 155 3.05 -1.11 -5.63
C THR A 155 2.34 -1.28 -6.99
N ILE A 156 3.10 -1.43 -8.07
CA ILE A 156 2.53 -1.61 -9.41
C ILE A 156 2.40 -3.10 -9.74
N TYR A 157 1.24 -3.70 -9.47
CA TYR A 157 0.91 -5.03 -9.97
C TYR A 157 0.25 -4.97 -11.36
N GLY A 158 0.89 -5.61 -12.35
CA GLY A 158 0.21 -5.97 -13.60
C GLY A 158 0.02 -4.84 -14.60
N HIS A 159 1.13 -4.26 -15.09
CA HIS A 159 1.10 -3.42 -16.30
C HIS A 159 0.33 -4.13 -17.44
N PRO A 160 -0.55 -3.44 -18.20
CA PRO A 160 -1.39 -4.07 -19.21
C PRO A 160 -0.56 -4.90 -20.21
N GLY A 161 -0.73 -6.22 -20.16
CA GLY A 161 -0.03 -7.18 -21.03
C GLY A 161 1.05 -8.02 -20.35
N VAL A 162 1.35 -7.77 -19.07
CA VAL A 162 2.20 -8.64 -18.25
C VAL A 162 1.29 -9.52 -17.38
N PRO A 163 1.48 -10.86 -17.34
CA PRO A 163 0.75 -11.71 -16.41
C PRO A 163 0.85 -11.16 -14.97
N ILE A 164 -0.27 -11.10 -14.26
CA ILE A 164 -0.37 -10.59 -12.88
C ILE A 164 0.64 -11.29 -11.95
N TRP A 165 1.03 -12.53 -12.28
CA TRP A 165 2.02 -13.34 -11.55
C TRP A 165 3.49 -13.04 -11.88
N SER A 166 3.76 -12.06 -12.74
CA SER A 166 5.11 -11.63 -13.09
C SER A 166 5.16 -10.10 -13.12
N ALA A 167 4.69 -9.46 -12.04
CA ALA A 167 4.88 -8.02 -11.86
C ALA A 167 6.34 -7.66 -12.18
N PRO A 168 6.59 -6.57 -12.92
CA PRO A 168 7.95 -6.07 -13.06
C PRO A 168 8.48 -5.84 -11.65
N VAL A 169 9.41 -6.67 -11.21
CA VAL A 169 10.06 -6.56 -9.91
C VAL A 169 10.67 -5.17 -9.84
N GLY A 170 10.40 -4.44 -8.76
CA GLY A 170 11.13 -3.23 -8.43
C GLY A 170 10.49 -1.92 -8.88
N GLN A 171 9.16 -1.84 -8.90
CA GLN A 171 8.47 -0.61 -9.27
C GLN A 171 7.42 -0.21 -8.24
N ASN A 172 7.45 1.07 -7.89
CA ASN A 172 6.40 1.76 -7.17
C ASN A 172 6.10 3.08 -7.89
N MET A 173 4.93 3.65 -7.59
CA MET A 173 4.52 4.96 -8.05
C MET A 173 4.20 5.84 -6.85
N LEU A 174 4.51 7.12 -6.90
CA LEU A 174 4.02 8.09 -5.94
C LEU A 174 2.48 8.10 -6.02
N HIS A 175 1.82 7.82 -4.91
CA HIS A 175 0.39 7.84 -4.78
C HIS A 175 -0.11 9.15 -4.20
N ILE A 176 0.42 9.55 -3.04
CA ILE A 176 0.09 10.78 -2.32
C ILE A 176 1.39 11.46 -1.96
N ASN A 177 1.52 12.73 -2.30
CA ASN A 177 2.66 13.52 -1.83
C ASN A 177 2.43 13.98 -0.38
N GLN A 178 3.49 14.07 0.42
CA GLN A 178 3.47 14.54 1.81
C GLN A 178 2.75 15.88 1.99
N SER A 179 2.86 16.78 0.99
CA SER A 179 2.18 18.08 1.03
C SER A 179 0.65 17.98 0.93
N GLU A 180 0.12 16.89 0.38
CA GLU A 180 -1.32 16.59 0.32
C GLU A 180 -1.85 16.11 1.69
N LEU A 181 -0.99 15.45 2.48
CA LEU A 181 -1.25 15.15 3.90
C LEU A 181 -1.09 16.40 4.78
N GLY A 182 -0.48 17.46 4.25
CA GLY A 182 -0.16 18.72 4.93
C GLY A 182 1.12 18.64 5.77
N LEU A 183 1.92 17.61 5.54
CA LEU A 183 3.29 17.45 6.04
C LEU A 183 4.26 18.36 5.28
N PHE A 184 5.38 18.70 5.92
CA PHE A 184 6.37 19.62 5.36
C PHE A 184 7.35 18.93 4.40
N PRO A 185 7.47 19.39 3.14
CA PRO A 185 8.46 18.88 2.22
C PRO A 185 9.86 19.43 2.46
N ALA A 186 10.89 18.64 2.16
CA ALA A 186 12.29 19.07 2.25
C ALA A 186 12.66 20.25 1.32
N ILE A 187 11.97 20.41 0.19
CA ILE A 187 12.37 21.32 -0.91
C ILE A 187 12.34 22.82 -0.54
N LEU A 188 11.66 23.22 0.54
CA LEU A 188 11.56 24.65 0.92
C LEU A 188 12.73 25.21 1.74
N GLN A 189 13.85 24.47 1.92
CA GLN A 189 15.04 24.94 2.66
C GLN A 189 15.92 25.99 1.91
N THR A 190 15.32 26.96 1.20
CA THR A 190 16.11 28.07 0.60
C THR A 190 16.45 29.21 1.56
N GLN A 191 16.02 29.17 2.83
CA GLN A 191 16.28 30.28 3.75
C GLN A 191 16.48 29.85 5.22
N ASP A 192 17.74 29.99 5.67
CA ASP A 192 18.16 30.29 7.06
C ASP A 192 17.81 29.34 8.23
N TYR A 193 17.17 28.18 8.02
CA TYR A 193 17.11 27.13 9.04
C TYR A 193 18.44 26.40 9.10
N THR A 194 19.31 26.83 10.02
CA THR A 194 20.64 26.26 10.19
C THR A 194 20.59 24.91 10.91
N GLY A 195 20.31 23.83 10.18
CA GLY A 195 20.70 22.46 10.55
C GLY A 195 19.70 21.61 11.34
N GLN A 196 18.41 21.89 11.26
CA GLN A 196 17.36 20.95 11.69
C GLN A 196 16.70 20.37 10.43
N ASP A 197 16.62 19.03 10.37
CA ASP A 197 15.84 18.35 9.35
C ASP A 197 14.36 18.57 9.69
N ILE A 198 13.70 19.40 8.88
CA ILE A 198 12.27 19.72 9.02
C ILE A 198 11.42 18.75 8.20
N ILE A 199 11.95 17.55 7.94
CA ILE A 199 11.28 16.54 7.15
C ILE A 199 10.32 15.82 8.11
N ASP A 200 9.04 15.90 7.78
CA ASP A 200 8.04 15.07 8.43
C ASP A 200 8.06 13.70 7.76
N ASP A 201 8.06 12.65 8.59
CA ASP A 201 8.11 11.24 8.22
C ASP A 201 6.81 10.55 8.67
N LEU A 202 6.41 9.49 7.98
CA LEU A 202 5.11 8.85 8.15
C LEU A 202 5.29 7.41 8.68
N ASP A 203 4.89 7.20 9.93
CA ASP A 203 5.12 5.96 10.70
C ASP A 203 3.91 5.03 10.78
N ALA A 204 2.74 5.50 10.35
CA ALA A 204 1.61 4.61 10.19
C ALA A 204 0.60 5.16 9.21
N LEU A 205 -0.11 4.25 8.54
CA LEU A 205 -1.06 4.58 7.49
C LEU A 205 -2.29 3.70 7.63
N ASN A 206 -3.48 4.29 7.59
CA ASN A 206 -4.70 3.52 7.39
C ASN A 206 -5.76 4.29 6.59
N PHE A 207 -6.42 3.59 5.66
CA PHE A 207 -7.45 4.18 4.79
C PHE A 207 -8.87 4.12 5.40
N THR A 208 -8.97 3.90 6.71
CA THR A 208 -10.23 3.91 7.47
C THR A 208 -10.26 5.08 8.45
N GLU A 209 -11.36 5.85 8.45
CA GLU A 209 -11.65 6.85 9.48
C GLU A 209 -11.91 6.19 10.85
N PHE A 210 -11.12 6.55 11.87
CA PHE A 210 -11.25 5.99 13.22
C PHE A 210 -12.29 6.71 14.08
N ASP A 211 -12.47 8.02 13.92
CA ASP A 211 -13.45 8.86 14.62
C ASP A 211 -14.46 9.45 13.61
N MET A 212 -15.58 8.77 13.41
CA MET A 212 -16.60 9.13 12.42
C MET A 212 -17.53 10.25 12.90
N ASP A 213 -17.60 10.50 14.21
CA ASP A 213 -18.46 11.55 14.78
C ASP A 213 -17.70 12.83 15.19
N GLY A 214 -16.36 12.79 15.12
CA GLY A 214 -15.46 13.93 15.34
C GLY A 214 -15.33 14.32 16.80
N ASN A 215 -15.52 13.38 17.73
CA ASN A 215 -15.45 13.63 19.18
C ASN A 215 -14.05 13.43 19.78
N GLY A 216 -13.07 13.03 18.98
CA GLY A 216 -11.70 12.70 19.38
C GLY A 216 -11.55 11.32 20.03
N SER A 217 -12.50 10.41 19.86
CA SER A 217 -12.42 9.03 20.38
C SER A 217 -12.67 8.03 19.27
N PRO A 218 -11.97 6.88 19.24
CA PRO A 218 -12.23 5.86 18.22
C PRO A 218 -13.65 5.29 18.29
N ASP A 219 -14.34 5.27 17.15
CA ASP A 219 -15.62 4.60 16.92
C ASP A 219 -15.46 3.14 16.47
N VAL A 220 -14.24 2.77 16.05
CA VAL A 220 -13.85 1.41 15.64
C VAL A 220 -12.63 0.94 16.44
N ASN A 221 -12.33 -0.35 16.34
CA ASN A 221 -11.11 -0.90 16.93
C ASN A 221 -9.88 -0.26 16.28
N VAL A 222 -8.90 0.10 17.09
CA VAL A 222 -7.58 0.57 16.64
C VAL A 222 -6.57 -0.52 16.98
N TYR A 223 -5.91 -1.06 15.96
CA TYR A 223 -4.81 -2.01 16.12
C TYR A 223 -3.51 -1.27 15.79
N PHE A 224 -2.49 -1.40 16.64
CA PHE A 224 -1.25 -0.65 16.46
C PHE A 224 -0.06 -1.35 17.14
N SER A 225 1.16 -1.00 16.74
CA SER A 225 2.39 -1.26 17.50
C SER A 225 2.96 0.06 18.04
N LEU A 226 3.95 -0.05 18.91
CA LEU A 226 4.66 1.10 19.46
C LEU A 226 6.17 0.89 19.30
N ASP A 227 6.91 1.94 18.97
CA ASP A 227 8.38 1.93 18.91
C ASP A 227 8.99 1.35 20.20
N SER A 228 10.12 0.67 20.07
CA SER A 228 10.89 0.12 21.20
C SER A 228 11.28 1.11 22.30
N LEU A 229 11.28 2.42 22.03
CA LEU A 229 11.52 3.45 23.05
C LEU A 229 10.24 3.99 23.71
N SER A 230 9.06 3.53 23.28
CA SER A 230 7.76 3.96 23.80
C SER A 230 7.60 3.67 25.29
N THR A 231 7.30 4.71 26.06
CA THR A 231 7.28 4.62 27.53
C THR A 231 6.12 3.80 28.09
N SER A 232 5.01 3.69 27.35
CA SER A 232 3.81 2.96 27.76
C SER A 232 3.94 1.45 27.62
N LEU A 233 4.88 0.93 26.82
CA LEU A 233 5.11 -0.52 26.64
C LEU A 233 5.20 -1.26 27.99
N GLY A 234 6.02 -0.74 28.90
CA GLY A 234 6.20 -1.34 30.23
C GLY A 234 4.95 -1.30 31.12
N THR A 235 4.07 -0.32 30.94
CA THR A 235 2.80 -0.21 31.70
C THR A 235 1.73 -1.13 31.12
N LEU A 236 1.71 -1.27 29.78
CA LEU A 236 0.83 -2.18 29.06
C LEU A 236 1.25 -3.65 29.23
N GLY A 237 2.51 -3.89 29.61
CA GLY A 237 3.09 -5.22 29.69
C GLY A 237 3.35 -5.82 28.32
N ALA A 238 3.58 -4.96 27.32
CA ALA A 238 3.81 -5.30 25.93
C ALA A 238 5.27 -5.01 25.53
N THR A 239 5.66 -5.52 24.37
CA THR A 239 6.91 -5.22 23.66
C THR A 239 6.61 -4.62 22.29
N ALA A 240 7.65 -4.12 21.61
CA ALA A 240 7.49 -3.40 20.32
C ALA A 240 7.07 -4.33 19.16
N ASP A 241 7.26 -5.64 19.32
CA ASP A 241 6.80 -6.68 18.40
C ASP A 241 5.36 -7.14 18.63
N ASP A 242 4.67 -6.61 19.65
CA ASP A 242 3.28 -6.92 19.92
C ASP A 242 2.32 -6.06 19.09
N ILE A 243 1.20 -6.64 18.68
CA ILE A 243 0.06 -5.88 18.16
C ILE A 243 -0.88 -5.58 19.32
N LEU A 244 -1.08 -4.29 19.59
CA LEU A 244 -2.00 -3.78 20.58
C LEU A 244 -3.38 -3.54 19.97
N LEU A 245 -4.42 -3.63 20.79
CA LEU A 245 -5.80 -3.32 20.45
C LEU A 245 -6.36 -2.32 21.45
N PHE A 246 -6.88 -1.21 20.92
CA PHE A 246 -7.78 -0.31 21.64
C PHE A 246 -9.20 -0.44 21.07
N ALA A 247 -10.10 -1.00 21.88
CA ALA A 247 -11.51 -1.10 21.51
C ALA A 247 -12.29 0.18 21.89
N PRO A 248 -13.33 0.58 21.13
CA PRO A 248 -14.15 1.75 21.46
C PRO A 248 -14.67 1.73 22.91
N GLY A 249 -14.37 2.81 23.65
CA GLY A 249 -14.74 2.95 25.06
C GLY A 249 -13.91 2.14 26.06
N ALA A 250 -12.81 1.51 25.61
CA ALA A 250 -11.83 0.91 26.51
C ALA A 250 -11.12 1.97 27.35
N ALA A 251 -10.57 1.55 28.49
CA ALA A 251 -9.78 2.44 29.36
C ALA A 251 -8.28 2.43 29.04
N SER A 252 -7.81 1.38 28.36
CA SER A 252 -6.44 1.20 27.92
C SER A 252 -6.40 0.19 26.78
N ALA A 253 -5.33 0.21 25.98
CA ALA A 253 -5.04 -0.86 25.04
C ALA A 253 -4.74 -2.18 25.77
N VAL A 254 -4.88 -3.28 25.04
CA VAL A 254 -4.52 -4.64 25.45
C VAL A 254 -3.73 -5.31 24.33
N ILE A 255 -2.92 -6.32 24.65
CA ILE A 255 -2.23 -7.12 23.63
C ILE A 255 -3.30 -7.92 22.86
N PHE A 256 -3.39 -7.67 21.55
CA PHE A 256 -4.17 -8.47 20.62
C PHE A 256 -3.38 -9.70 20.19
N ALA A 257 -2.14 -9.52 19.75
CA ALA A 257 -1.23 -10.59 19.35
C ALA A 257 0.16 -10.38 19.95
N ASP A 258 0.70 -11.43 20.57
CA ASP A 258 2.05 -11.47 21.12
C ASP A 258 3.08 -11.77 20.01
N GLY A 259 4.13 -10.95 19.90
CA GLY A 259 5.11 -11.04 18.82
C GLY A 259 5.80 -12.41 18.74
N ASP A 260 6.26 -12.95 19.86
CA ASP A 260 6.93 -14.26 19.93
C ASP A 260 5.92 -15.41 19.76
N ASN A 261 4.85 -15.42 20.54
CA ASN A 261 3.96 -16.58 20.64
C ASN A 261 2.96 -16.69 19.47
N ASP A 262 2.40 -15.57 19.02
CA ASP A 262 1.35 -15.56 18.01
C ASP A 262 1.93 -15.30 16.61
N ILE A 263 2.94 -14.42 16.48
CA ILE A 263 3.55 -14.10 15.18
C ILE A 263 4.77 -14.99 14.88
N GLY A 264 5.54 -15.35 15.90
CA GLY A 264 6.77 -16.15 15.77
C GLY A 264 8.04 -15.31 15.62
N LEU A 265 8.02 -14.06 16.09
CA LEU A 265 9.14 -13.12 16.12
C LEU A 265 10.12 -13.46 17.25
N GLN A 266 11.27 -12.80 17.27
CA GLN A 266 12.28 -12.93 18.31
C GLN A 266 12.15 -11.76 19.30
N GLU A 267 12.42 -12.05 20.58
CA GLU A 267 12.46 -11.01 21.62
C GLU A 267 13.36 -9.82 21.20
N GLY A 268 12.77 -8.62 21.20
CA GLY A 268 13.42 -7.38 20.81
C GLY A 268 13.30 -7.03 19.32
N ASP A 269 12.47 -7.75 18.56
CA ASP A 269 11.95 -7.24 17.28
C ASP A 269 11.05 -6.02 17.53
N ASP A 270 10.88 -5.21 16.48
CA ASP A 270 10.10 -3.98 16.48
C ASP A 270 9.22 -3.95 15.22
N LEU A 271 7.90 -3.84 15.38
CA LEU A 271 6.94 -3.82 14.27
C LEU A 271 6.81 -2.42 13.70
N ASP A 272 7.05 -2.31 12.39
CA ASP A 272 7.27 -1.01 11.73
C ASP A 272 6.22 -0.66 10.68
N ALA A 273 5.35 -1.61 10.35
CA ALA A 273 4.14 -1.35 9.59
C ALA A 273 3.17 -2.52 9.75
N LEU A 274 1.87 -2.25 9.60
CA LEU A 274 0.84 -3.26 9.80
C LEU A 274 -0.33 -3.08 8.86
N VAL A 275 -0.72 -4.19 8.23
CA VAL A 275 -2.03 -4.38 7.61
C VAL A 275 -2.67 -5.56 8.31
N LEU A 276 -3.84 -5.38 8.91
CA LEU A 276 -4.53 -6.41 9.68
C LEU A 276 -5.94 -6.64 9.15
N LEU A 277 -6.29 -7.92 9.03
CA LEU A 277 -7.66 -8.36 8.84
C LEU A 277 -8.05 -9.24 10.01
N ASP A 278 -8.95 -8.73 10.85
CA ASP A 278 -9.60 -9.43 11.95
C ASP A 278 -10.98 -9.94 11.49
N LEU A 279 -11.10 -11.26 11.38
CA LEU A 279 -12.30 -11.98 10.98
C LEU A 279 -12.87 -12.77 12.15
N GLY A 280 -14.20 -12.82 12.21
CA GLY A 280 -14.90 -13.61 13.22
C GLY A 280 -15.27 -12.75 14.42
N THR A 281 -14.73 -13.07 15.59
CA THR A 281 -14.99 -12.30 16.81
C THR A 281 -13.99 -11.16 16.91
N ARG A 282 -14.41 -9.95 16.55
CA ARG A 282 -13.54 -8.76 16.59
C ARG A 282 -12.85 -8.59 17.94
N GLY A 283 -11.55 -8.39 17.88
CA GLY A 283 -10.67 -8.19 19.03
C GLY A 283 -10.22 -9.48 19.72
N GLU A 284 -10.50 -10.65 19.13
CA GLU A 284 -10.00 -11.94 19.58
C GLU A 284 -9.31 -12.65 18.41
N ILE A 285 -8.10 -13.17 18.63
CA ILE A 285 -7.38 -13.94 17.59
C ILE A 285 -8.19 -15.17 17.13
N ASP A 286 -8.48 -15.24 15.85
CA ASP A 286 -8.87 -16.45 15.11
C ASP A 286 -7.72 -16.91 14.19
N GLN A 287 -6.94 -17.90 14.62
CA GLN A 287 -5.74 -18.42 13.92
C GLN A 287 -5.98 -18.94 12.48
N PHE A 288 -7.22 -18.95 12.00
CA PHE A 288 -7.59 -19.30 10.61
C PHE A 288 -8.39 -18.20 9.90
N GLY A 289 -8.94 -17.25 10.64
CA GLY A 289 -9.60 -16.05 10.13
C GLY A 289 -8.59 -14.94 9.90
N ASP A 290 -7.86 -14.62 10.97
CA ASP A 290 -7.06 -13.41 11.12
C ASP A 290 -5.72 -13.52 10.44
N ARG A 291 -5.29 -12.40 9.87
CA ARG A 291 -4.07 -12.31 9.07
C ARG A 291 -3.49 -10.92 9.18
N ALA A 292 -2.16 -10.87 9.17
CA ALA A 292 -1.45 -9.62 9.04
C ALA A 292 -0.40 -9.68 7.92
N PHE A 293 -0.22 -8.55 7.24
CA PHE A 293 1.06 -8.20 6.63
C PHE A 293 1.78 -7.21 7.52
N PHE A 294 3.10 -7.30 7.61
CA PHE A 294 3.90 -6.41 8.44
C PHE A 294 5.33 -6.27 7.91
N SER A 295 6.01 -5.20 8.29
CA SER A 295 7.47 -5.01 8.20
C SER A 295 8.07 -4.96 9.61
N LEU A 296 9.40 -4.92 9.70
CA LEU A 296 10.13 -4.85 10.97
C LEU A 296 11.18 -3.75 10.88
N ALA A 297 11.38 -3.03 11.99
CA ALA A 297 12.28 -1.90 12.01
C ALA A 297 13.75 -2.34 11.89
N PRO A 298 14.66 -1.50 11.39
CA PRO A 298 16.07 -1.77 11.24
C PRO A 298 16.72 -2.19 12.56
N GLY A 299 17.42 -3.32 12.51
CA GLY A 299 18.10 -3.87 13.69
C GLY A 299 17.31 -4.94 14.45
N SER A 300 16.04 -5.14 14.10
CA SER A 300 15.21 -6.26 14.57
C SER A 300 15.97 -7.61 14.49
N PRO A 301 16.12 -8.36 15.60
CA PRO A 301 16.83 -9.64 15.65
C PRO A 301 16.41 -10.65 14.58
N THR A 302 15.12 -10.71 14.24
CA THR A 302 14.60 -11.58 13.17
C THR A 302 15.19 -11.25 11.82
N LEU A 303 15.32 -9.96 11.49
CA LEU A 303 15.92 -9.52 10.23
C LEU A 303 17.38 -9.98 10.14
N VAL A 304 18.14 -9.74 11.22
CA VAL A 304 19.57 -10.10 11.31
C VAL A 304 19.76 -11.61 11.23
N ALA A 305 18.95 -12.39 11.95
CA ALA A 305 19.08 -13.85 12.03
C ALA A 305 18.81 -14.53 10.68
N ASN A 306 17.90 -13.99 9.89
CA ASN A 306 17.45 -14.60 8.63
C ASN A 306 18.03 -13.92 7.37
N GLY A 307 18.72 -12.78 7.52
CA GLY A 307 19.23 -12.00 6.40
C GLY A 307 18.11 -11.38 5.58
N TYR A 308 17.08 -10.88 6.25
CA TYR A 308 15.99 -10.11 5.65
C TYR A 308 16.29 -8.62 5.65
N SER A 309 15.53 -7.88 4.84
CA SER A 309 15.54 -6.42 4.78
C SER A 309 14.46 -5.84 5.71
N PRO A 310 14.63 -4.63 6.26
CA PRO A 310 13.55 -3.88 6.90
C PRO A 310 12.36 -3.65 5.93
N ALA A 311 12.66 -3.26 4.68
CA ALA A 311 11.68 -3.20 3.58
C ALA A 311 11.11 -4.55 3.06
N ASP A 312 11.34 -5.70 3.71
CA ASP A 312 10.64 -6.94 3.37
C ASP A 312 9.25 -6.97 4.03
N ILE A 313 8.21 -7.45 3.31
CA ILE A 313 6.86 -7.63 3.86
C ILE A 313 6.64 -9.10 4.22
N PHE A 314 6.29 -9.33 5.48
CA PHE A 314 5.99 -10.62 6.04
C PHE A 314 4.48 -10.84 6.13
N TYR A 315 4.09 -12.11 6.20
CA TYR A 315 2.71 -12.54 6.38
C TYR A 315 2.62 -13.50 7.57
N THR A 316 1.63 -13.29 8.43
CA THR A 316 1.26 -14.21 9.50
C THR A 316 -0.24 -14.51 9.49
N ASN A 317 -0.60 -15.67 10.02
CA ASN A 317 -1.97 -16.03 10.38
C ASN A 317 -2.09 -16.34 11.88
N PHE A 318 -1.23 -15.73 12.69
CA PHE A 318 -1.23 -15.79 14.15
C PHE A 318 -1.13 -17.21 14.73
N ASN A 319 -0.35 -18.08 14.11
CA ASN A 319 -0.13 -19.47 14.53
C ASN A 319 1.28 -19.73 15.08
N GLY A 320 1.97 -18.67 15.50
CA GLY A 320 3.36 -18.66 15.96
C GLY A 320 4.38 -18.78 14.84
N THR A 321 4.00 -18.51 13.59
CA THR A 321 4.91 -18.50 12.44
C THR A 321 4.55 -17.42 11.44
N TYR A 322 5.57 -16.94 10.71
CA TYR A 322 5.41 -16.03 9.59
C TYR A 322 6.17 -16.54 8.35
N VAL A 323 5.90 -15.95 7.20
CA VAL A 323 6.65 -16.14 5.96
C VAL A 323 6.92 -14.78 5.31
N ARG A 324 8.06 -14.62 4.66
CA ARG A 324 8.30 -13.44 3.81
C ARG A 324 7.47 -13.56 2.53
N GLU A 325 6.48 -12.69 2.36
CA GLU A 325 5.60 -12.68 1.19
C GLU A 325 6.18 -11.81 0.07
N PHE A 326 6.74 -10.64 0.40
CA PHE A 326 7.38 -9.73 -0.56
C PHE A 326 8.76 -9.30 -0.08
N THR A 327 9.70 -9.24 -1.01
CA THR A 327 11.05 -8.68 -0.75
C THR A 327 11.09 -7.19 -1.03
N ALA A 328 12.01 -6.44 -0.43
CA ALA A 328 12.29 -5.03 -0.74
C ALA A 328 12.41 -4.77 -2.25
N ALA A 329 13.16 -5.63 -2.96
CA ALA A 329 13.33 -5.50 -4.40
C ALA A 329 12.04 -5.69 -5.21
N GLN A 330 11.01 -6.35 -4.68
CA GLN A 330 9.70 -6.43 -5.33
C GLN A 330 8.92 -5.13 -5.19
N LEU A 331 9.14 -4.36 -4.12
CA LEU A 331 8.53 -3.06 -3.86
C LEU A 331 9.24 -1.89 -4.58
N GLY A 332 10.39 -2.12 -5.20
CA GLY A 332 11.21 -1.04 -5.77
C GLY A 332 12.18 -0.43 -4.77
N LEU A 333 12.49 -1.17 -3.71
CA LEU A 333 13.33 -0.75 -2.60
C LEU A 333 14.65 -1.52 -2.55
N LEU A 334 15.69 -0.89 -2.04
CA LEU A 334 16.97 -1.52 -1.70
C LEU A 334 16.81 -2.36 -0.44
N ALA A 335 17.72 -3.31 -0.23
CA ALA A 335 17.72 -4.14 0.99
C ALA A 335 18.16 -3.39 2.27
N THR A 336 18.44 -2.09 2.13
CA THR A 336 18.79 -1.16 3.22
C THR A 336 17.71 -0.12 3.46
N ASP A 337 16.71 -0.06 2.59
CA ASP A 337 15.55 0.80 2.77
C ASP A 337 14.62 0.17 3.81
N ASP A 338 13.71 1.00 4.29
CA ASP A 338 12.76 0.70 5.34
C ASP A 338 11.32 0.91 4.89
N VAL A 339 10.38 0.22 5.53
CA VAL A 339 8.94 0.40 5.27
C VAL A 339 8.26 0.68 6.60
N ASP A 340 8.00 1.96 6.81
CA ASP A 340 7.55 2.55 8.07
C ASP A 340 6.03 2.70 8.12
N ALA A 341 5.34 2.49 6.98
CA ALA A 341 3.89 2.46 6.97
C ALA A 341 3.39 1.57 5.84
N LEU A 342 2.25 0.91 6.07
CA LEU A 342 1.69 -0.05 5.12
C LEU A 342 0.17 -0.07 5.20
N GLU A 343 -0.47 -0.07 4.03
CA GLU A 343 -1.89 -0.28 3.85
C GLU A 343 -2.12 -1.23 2.66
N ALA A 344 -3.22 -1.99 2.65
CA ALA A 344 -3.57 -2.86 1.54
C ALA A 344 -5.04 -2.72 1.11
N GLU A 345 -5.22 -2.31 -0.15
CA GLU A 345 -6.53 -2.31 -0.80
C GLU A 345 -6.75 -3.59 -1.62
N PRO A 346 -8.02 -3.97 -1.90
CA PRO A 346 -8.29 -4.98 -2.88
C PRO A 346 -7.76 -4.48 -4.22
N GLY A 347 -6.67 -5.07 -4.70
CA GLY A 347 -6.14 -4.76 -6.01
C GLY A 347 -7.28 -4.78 -7.01
N ALA A 348 -7.49 -3.67 -7.72
CA ALA A 348 -8.62 -3.48 -8.61
C ALA A 348 -8.80 -4.78 -9.40
N TYR A 349 -9.87 -5.52 -9.10
CA TYR A 349 -10.10 -6.81 -9.70
C TYR A 349 -10.26 -6.55 -11.20
N VAL A 350 -9.16 -6.61 -11.95
CA VAL A 350 -9.18 -6.64 -13.40
C VAL A 350 -9.91 -7.94 -13.67
N PRO A 351 -11.19 -7.89 -14.07
CA PRO A 351 -11.94 -9.11 -14.22
C PRO A 351 -11.14 -9.96 -15.17
N GLU A 352 -10.86 -11.22 -14.78
CA GLU A 352 -10.01 -12.09 -15.60
C GLU A 352 -10.43 -11.93 -17.07
N PRO A 353 -9.50 -11.93 -18.04
CA PRO A 353 -9.84 -11.70 -19.45
C PRO A 353 -11.03 -12.53 -19.93
N GLN A 354 -11.26 -13.69 -19.32
CA GLN A 354 -12.42 -14.56 -19.52
C GLN A 354 -13.75 -13.92 -19.09
N THR A 355 -13.81 -13.23 -17.96
CA THR A 355 -14.98 -12.49 -17.47
C THR A 355 -15.29 -11.30 -18.38
N LEU A 356 -14.28 -10.51 -18.76
CA LEU A 356 -14.45 -9.44 -19.75
C LEU A 356 -14.87 -9.99 -21.12
N PHE A 357 -14.31 -11.13 -21.53
CA PHE A 357 -14.72 -11.82 -22.75
C PHE A 357 -16.15 -12.34 -22.65
N LEU A 358 -16.59 -12.85 -21.50
CA LEU A 358 -17.95 -13.36 -21.29
C LEU A 358 -18.98 -12.22 -21.28
N VAL A 359 -18.68 -11.12 -20.60
CA VAL A 359 -19.51 -9.90 -20.59
C VAL A 359 -19.54 -9.28 -21.99
N GLY A 360 -18.38 -9.17 -22.66
CA GLY A 360 -18.28 -8.66 -24.02
C GLY A 360 -19.01 -9.51 -25.04
N THR A 361 -18.84 -10.84 -25.02
CA THR A 361 -19.56 -11.76 -25.91
C THR A 361 -21.05 -11.80 -25.60
N GLY A 362 -21.44 -11.76 -24.32
CA GLY A 362 -22.83 -11.64 -23.89
C GLY A 362 -23.49 -10.37 -24.43
N ALA A 363 -22.82 -9.23 -24.32
CA ALA A 363 -23.28 -7.95 -24.87
C ALA A 363 -23.40 -7.99 -26.41
N LEU A 364 -22.41 -8.56 -27.11
CA LEU A 364 -22.44 -8.71 -28.56
C LEU A 364 -23.60 -9.62 -29.02
N LEU A 365 -23.83 -10.73 -28.33
CA LEU A 365 -24.97 -11.61 -28.61
C LEU A 365 -26.30 -10.89 -28.40
N LEU A 366 -26.43 -10.10 -27.33
CA LEU A 366 -27.62 -9.30 -27.05
C LEU A 366 -27.90 -8.27 -28.16
N ILE A 367 -26.86 -7.53 -28.59
CA ILE A 367 -26.95 -6.57 -29.69
C ILE A 367 -27.36 -7.27 -30.99
N GLY A 368 -26.77 -8.44 -31.29
CA GLY A 368 -27.13 -9.26 -32.43
C GLY A 368 -28.62 -9.67 -32.42
N VAL A 369 -29.13 -10.09 -31.26
CA VAL A 369 -30.56 -10.42 -31.07
C VAL A 369 -31.45 -9.20 -31.29
N ILE A 370 -31.08 -8.04 -30.75
CA ILE A 370 -31.85 -6.79 -30.91
C ILE A 370 -31.89 -6.36 -32.39
N ARG A 371 -30.76 -6.40 -33.09
CA ARG A 371 -30.70 -6.08 -34.54
C ARG A 371 -31.55 -7.04 -35.36
N ARG A 372 -31.48 -8.35 -35.08
CA ARG A 372 -32.28 -9.36 -35.79
C ARG A 372 -33.79 -9.17 -35.58
N LYS A 373 -34.22 -8.71 -34.40
CA LYS A 373 -35.62 -8.37 -34.12
C LYS A 373 -36.11 -7.13 -34.87
N ARG A 374 -35.24 -6.16 -35.19
CA ARG A 374 -35.62 -4.95 -35.93
C ARG A 374 -35.70 -5.14 -37.45
N MET A 375 -35.09 -6.18 -37.98
CA MET A 375 -35.10 -6.50 -39.41
C MET A 375 -36.26 -7.44 -39.81
N LYS A 376 -37.02 -7.94 -38.84
CA LYS A 376 -38.28 -8.66 -39.05
C LYS A 376 -39.42 -7.72 -38.75
#